data_AF-A0A839DY13-F1
#
_entry.id   AF-A0A839DY13-F1
#
_cell.length_a   1.000
_cell.length_b   1.000
_cell.length_c   1.000
_cell.angle_alpha   90.00
_cell.angle_beta   90.00
_cell.angle_gamma   90.00
#
_symmetry.space_group_name_H-M   'P 1'
#
loop_
_entity.id
_entity.type
_entity.pdbx_description
1 polymer ?
#
loop_
_entity_poly.entity_id
_entity_poly.type
_entity_poly.pdbx_seq_one_letter_code
_entity_poly.pdbx_strand_id
1 'polypeptide(L)'
;MDSPVVVQTLIRSRDGSFRSLDESGESRQGEYVEGAIVLTAWGTEILDTGVWDDVDYLWSYISDIVNDLIEGRGSCTCFPDQPIKLSFENVPRGGVVASVDLGEERRIMAIPKEALVDALRAAGNDFLTG
;
A
#
# COMPACT_ATOMS: atom_id res chain seq x y z
N MET A 1 -17.22 10.74 -10.14
CA MET A 1 -16.65 11.16 -8.85
C MET A 1 -15.35 10.42 -8.74
N ASP A 2 -14.26 11.11 -8.48
CA ASP A 2 -12.97 10.45 -8.25
C ASP A 2 -13.09 9.55 -7.02
N SER A 3 -12.43 8.39 -7.05
CA SER A 3 -12.41 7.47 -5.92
C SER A 3 -11.82 8.20 -4.71
N PRO A 4 -12.40 8.07 -3.50
CA PRO A 4 -11.83 8.67 -2.30
C PRO A 4 -10.51 8.01 -1.90
N VAL A 5 -10.17 6.87 -2.50
CA VAL A 5 -8.93 6.13 -2.26
C VAL A 5 -8.21 5.90 -3.58
N VAL A 6 -6.92 6.20 -3.59
CA VAL A 6 -6.01 5.95 -4.70
C VAL A 6 -4.82 5.17 -4.15
N VAL A 7 -4.46 4.08 -4.83
CA VAL A 7 -3.27 3.30 -4.54
C VAL A 7 -2.42 3.24 -5.79
N GLN A 8 -1.12 3.51 -5.65
CA GLN A 8 -0.16 3.45 -6.75
C GLN A 8 1.07 2.69 -6.28
N THR A 9 1.70 1.96 -7.20
CA THR A 9 3.05 1.45 -6.97
C THR A 9 4.03 2.28 -7.77
N LEU A 10 5.09 2.71 -7.12
CA LEU A 10 6.19 3.42 -7.72
C LEU A 10 7.47 2.62 -7.52
N ILE A 11 8.25 2.47 -8.59
CA ILE A 11 9.55 1.80 -8.55
C ILE A 11 10.62 2.84 -8.30
N ARG A 12 11.48 2.57 -7.32
CA ARG A 12 12.59 3.42 -6.94
C ARG A 12 13.84 3.02 -7.72
N SER A 13 14.46 3.99 -8.38
CA SER A 13 15.71 3.80 -9.10
C SER A 13 16.90 3.99 -8.15
N ARG A 14 18.09 3.53 -8.57
CA ARG A 14 19.33 3.65 -7.78
C ARG A 14 19.74 5.08 -7.43
N ASP A 15 19.29 6.06 -8.21
CA ASP A 15 19.50 7.49 -7.95
C ASP A 15 18.48 8.07 -6.94
N GLY A 16 17.57 7.24 -6.42
CA GLY A 16 16.53 7.61 -5.47
C GLY A 16 15.27 8.20 -6.12
N SER A 17 15.21 8.32 -7.44
CA SER A 17 14.01 8.77 -8.15
C SER A 17 12.93 7.69 -8.20
N PHE A 18 11.66 8.10 -8.23
CA PHE A 18 10.52 7.21 -8.34
C PHE A 18 9.87 7.33 -9.72
N ARG A 19 9.48 6.20 -10.29
CA ARG A 19 8.78 6.09 -11.58
C ARG A 19 7.56 5.20 -11.43
N SER A 20 6.54 5.39 -12.25
CA SER A 20 5.38 4.50 -12.28
C SER A 20 5.72 3.16 -12.94
N LEU A 21 4.91 2.15 -12.67
CA LEU A 21 5.10 0.77 -13.19
C LEU A 21 5.11 0.71 -14.73
N ASP A 22 4.29 1.51 -15.39
CA ASP A 22 4.22 1.57 -16.85
C ASP A 22 5.50 2.10 -17.51
N GLU A 23 6.26 2.92 -16.78
CA GLU A 23 7.52 3.50 -17.24
C GLU A 23 8.74 2.61 -16.97
N SER A 24 8.63 1.57 -16.12
CA SER A 24 9.81 0.87 -15.62
C SER A 24 10.44 -0.05 -16.66
N GLY A 25 9.67 -0.69 -17.56
CA GLY A 25 10.16 -1.49 -18.69
C GLY A 25 11.15 -2.64 -18.38
N GLU A 26 11.48 -2.86 -17.11
CA GLU A 26 12.51 -3.76 -16.61
C GLU A 26 11.90 -5.08 -16.13
N SER A 27 12.53 -6.20 -16.46
CA SER A 27 12.13 -7.52 -15.97
C SER A 27 12.50 -7.67 -14.49
N ARG A 28 11.50 -7.83 -13.63
CA ARG A 28 11.61 -7.82 -12.17
C ARG A 28 11.90 -9.20 -11.55
N GLN A 29 12.39 -10.15 -12.34
CA GLN A 29 12.49 -11.54 -11.88
C GLN A 29 13.71 -11.77 -11.00
N GLY A 30 13.47 -11.99 -9.71
CA GLY A 30 14.44 -12.55 -8.77
C GLY A 30 15.41 -11.54 -8.13
N GLU A 31 15.19 -10.24 -8.36
CA GLU A 31 15.94 -9.16 -7.71
C GLU A 31 15.03 -8.40 -6.75
N TYR A 32 15.61 -7.89 -5.66
CA TYR A 32 14.94 -6.99 -4.72
C TYR A 32 14.47 -5.74 -5.47
N VAL A 33 13.17 -5.48 -5.48
CA VAL A 33 12.61 -4.33 -6.20
C VAL A 33 12.31 -3.23 -5.19
N GLU A 34 13.19 -2.23 -5.13
CA GLU A 34 12.93 -1.03 -4.33
C GLU A 34 11.73 -0.26 -4.89
N GLY A 35 10.78 0.07 -4.03
CA GLY A 35 9.67 0.92 -4.43
C GLY A 35 8.80 1.34 -3.27
N ALA A 36 7.78 2.15 -3.56
CA ALA A 36 6.81 2.60 -2.59
C ALA A 36 5.40 2.24 -3.06
N ILE A 37 4.56 1.83 -2.11
CA ILE A 37 3.12 1.75 -2.30
C ILE A 37 2.53 3.02 -1.70
N VAL A 38 2.08 3.92 -2.56
CA VAL A 38 1.47 5.19 -2.17
C VAL A 38 -0.02 4.96 -1.98
N LEU A 39 -0.50 5.18 -0.75
CA LEU A 39 -1.91 5.07 -0.39
C LEU A 39 -2.41 6.46 -0.02
N THR A 40 -3.29 7.02 -0.85
CA THR A 40 -3.94 8.30 -0.61
C THR A 40 -5.41 8.07 -0.30
N ALA A 41 -5.91 8.66 0.78
CA ALA A 41 -7.33 8.68 1.11
C ALA A 41 -7.80 10.11 1.37
N TRP A 42 -8.90 10.51 0.73
CA TRP A 42 -9.45 11.87 0.79
C TRP A 42 -8.42 12.96 0.44
N GLY A 43 -7.50 12.66 -0.48
CA GLY A 43 -6.42 13.55 -0.88
C GLY A 43 -5.27 13.67 0.13
N THR A 44 -5.25 12.86 1.19
CA THR A 44 -4.15 12.80 2.17
C THR A 44 -3.38 11.50 2.03
N GLU A 45 -2.06 11.58 1.91
CA GLU A 45 -1.16 10.43 1.85
C GLU A 45 -1.04 9.77 3.23
N ILE A 46 -1.36 8.49 3.29
CA ILE A 46 -1.18 7.62 4.47
C ILE A 46 0.17 6.92 4.36
N LEU A 47 0.43 6.34 3.18
CA LEU A 47 1.74 5.89 2.72
C LEU A 47 2.17 6.79 1.57
N ASP A 48 3.40 7.28 1.61
CA ASP A 48 4.02 8.16 0.63
C ASP A 48 5.35 7.58 0.13
N THR A 49 6.04 8.28 -0.76
CA THR A 49 7.35 7.83 -1.28
C THR A 49 8.48 7.84 -0.24
N GLY A 50 8.27 8.46 0.92
CA GLY A 50 9.20 8.43 2.04
C GLY A 50 9.26 7.06 2.73
N VAL A 51 8.25 6.22 2.52
CA VAL A 51 8.16 4.85 3.06
C VAL A 51 8.23 3.83 1.92
N TRP A 52 9.43 3.36 1.62
CA TRP A 52 9.73 2.45 0.50
C TRP A 52 10.41 1.17 0.98
N ASP A 53 10.22 0.05 0.30
CA ASP A 53 10.82 -1.24 0.66
C ASP A 53 10.77 -2.17 -0.56
N ASP A 54 11.02 -3.47 -0.39
CA ASP A 54 10.74 -4.48 -1.40
C ASP A 54 9.25 -4.50 -1.75
N VAL A 55 8.90 -3.92 -2.90
CA VAL A 55 7.49 -3.86 -3.31
C VAL A 55 6.92 -5.24 -3.63
N ASP A 56 7.73 -6.23 -4.00
CA ASP A 56 7.23 -7.60 -4.24
C ASP A 56 6.76 -8.23 -2.92
N TYR A 57 7.53 -8.06 -1.85
CA TYR A 57 7.12 -8.51 -0.51
C TYR A 57 5.98 -7.69 0.07
N LEU A 58 5.99 -6.36 -0.11
CA LEU A 58 4.88 -5.53 0.35
C LEU A 58 3.54 -5.93 -0.30
N TRP A 59 3.52 -6.22 -1.61
CA TRP A 59 2.30 -6.67 -2.28
C TRP A 59 1.84 -8.06 -1.86
N SER A 60 2.77 -8.97 -1.51
CA SER A 60 2.43 -10.25 -0.87
C SER A 60 1.68 -10.01 0.45
N TYR A 61 2.22 -9.16 1.33
CA TYR A 61 1.58 -8.86 2.62
C TYR A 61 0.26 -8.11 2.48
N ILE A 62 0.17 -7.18 1.53
CA ILE A 62 -1.07 -6.45 1.25
C ILE A 62 -2.15 -7.38 0.70
N SER A 63 -1.78 -8.40 -0.07
CA SER A 63 -2.75 -9.39 -0.56
C SER A 63 -3.42 -10.14 0.60
N ASP A 64 -2.66 -10.49 1.63
CA ASP A 64 -3.20 -11.09 2.86
C ASP A 64 -4.10 -10.11 3.62
N ILE A 65 -3.69 -8.84 3.73
CA ILE A 65 -4.52 -7.77 4.34
C ILE A 65 -5.85 -7.63 3.60
N VAL A 66 -5.86 -7.65 2.26
CA VAL A 66 -7.08 -7.55 1.47
C VAL A 66 -8.04 -8.70 1.80
N ASN A 67 -7.53 -9.93 1.89
CA ASN A 67 -8.31 -11.10 2.27
C ASN A 67 -8.91 -10.97 3.68
N ASP A 68 -8.09 -10.58 4.67
CA ASP A 68 -8.54 -10.34 6.03
C ASP A 68 -9.64 -9.26 6.09
N LEU A 69 -9.45 -8.16 5.36
CA LEU A 69 -10.41 -7.09 5.27
C LEU A 69 -11.73 -7.60 4.72
N ILE A 70 -11.75 -8.32 3.60
CA ILE A 70 -12.98 -8.88 3.01
C ILE A 70 -13.73 -9.74 4.03
N GLU A 71 -13.00 -10.57 4.79
CA GLU A 71 -13.54 -11.47 5.80
C GLU A 71 -13.94 -10.76 7.10
N GLY A 72 -13.75 -9.44 7.18
CA GLY A 72 -14.14 -8.61 8.31
C GLY A 72 -13.17 -8.67 9.50
N ARG A 73 -11.96 -9.20 9.30
CA ARG A 73 -10.90 -9.21 10.30
C ARG A 73 -10.06 -7.94 10.24
N GLY A 74 -9.57 -7.50 11.39
CA GLY A 74 -8.45 -6.56 11.42
C GLY A 74 -7.17 -7.25 10.95
N SER A 75 -6.26 -6.49 10.36
CA SER A 75 -4.99 -7.02 9.85
C SER A 75 -3.85 -6.04 10.05
N CYS A 76 -2.63 -6.53 10.12
CA CYS A 76 -1.43 -5.70 10.19
C CYS A 76 -0.22 -6.41 9.59
N THR A 77 0.71 -5.64 9.06
CA THR A 77 2.02 -6.12 8.60
C THR A 77 3.12 -5.14 8.97
N CYS A 78 4.36 -5.62 8.95
CA CYS A 78 5.56 -4.79 9.05
C CYS A 78 6.22 -4.67 7.68
N PHE A 79 6.88 -3.56 7.45
CA PHE A 79 7.75 -3.41 6.27
C PHE A 79 8.98 -4.32 6.45
N PRO A 80 9.47 -5.00 5.39
CA PRO A 80 10.58 -5.94 5.47
C PRO A 80 11.86 -5.38 6.11
N ASP A 81 12.29 -4.20 5.68
CA ASP A 81 13.58 -3.61 6.03
C ASP A 81 13.45 -2.37 6.92
N GLN A 82 12.23 -1.83 7.05
CA GLN A 82 11.96 -0.64 7.86
C GLN A 82 11.15 -0.98 9.12
N PRO A 83 11.37 -0.26 10.24
CA PRO A 83 10.57 -0.40 11.46
C PRO A 83 9.19 0.28 11.32
N ILE A 84 8.50 0.02 10.21
CA ILE A 84 7.19 0.57 9.87
C ILE A 84 6.15 -0.51 10.07
N LYS A 85 5.07 -0.17 10.76
CA LYS A 85 3.91 -1.04 10.92
C LYS A 85 2.69 -0.43 10.23
N LEU A 86 2.11 -1.18 9.31
CA LEU A 86 0.83 -0.87 8.67
C LEU A 86 -0.27 -1.70 9.32
N SER A 87 -1.38 -1.08 9.71
CA SER A 87 -2.51 -1.76 10.35
C SER A 87 -3.84 -1.26 9.82
N PHE A 88 -4.80 -2.15 9.75
CA PHE A 88 -6.17 -1.86 9.34
C PHE A 88 -7.16 -2.51 10.31
N GLU A 89 -8.04 -1.69 10.88
CA GLU A 89 -9.08 -2.15 11.80
C GLU A 89 -10.46 -1.83 11.23
N ASN A 90 -11.33 -2.85 11.11
CA ASN A 90 -12.71 -2.62 10.69
C ASN A 90 -13.43 -1.78 11.75
N VAL A 91 -14.18 -0.77 11.31
CA VAL A 91 -15.04 0.04 12.17
C VAL A 91 -16.50 -0.07 11.73
N PRO A 92 -17.48 0.25 12.61
CA PRO A 92 -18.89 0.21 12.24
C PRO A 92 -19.20 1.03 10.99
N ARG A 93 -20.31 0.68 10.32
CA ARG A 93 -20.81 1.36 9.09
C ARG A 93 -19.92 1.20 7.85
N GLY A 94 -19.18 0.08 7.76
CA GLY A 94 -18.44 -0.29 6.55
C GLY A 94 -17.15 0.52 6.34
N GLY A 95 -16.58 1.06 7.41
CA GLY A 95 -15.29 1.75 7.38
C GLY A 95 -14.14 0.86 7.84
N VAL A 96 -12.93 1.32 7.58
CA VAL A 96 -11.68 0.80 8.13
C VAL A 96 -10.87 1.98 8.64
N VAL A 97 -10.20 1.83 9.78
CA VAL A 97 -9.15 2.75 10.22
C VAL A 97 -7.81 2.19 9.80
N ALA A 98 -7.12 2.90 8.90
CA ALA A 98 -5.74 2.64 8.56
C ALA A 98 -4.82 3.37 9.55
N SER A 99 -3.78 2.70 10.03
CA SER A 99 -2.71 3.26 10.85
C SER A 99 -1.35 2.91 10.26
N VAL A 100 -0.44 3.88 10.23
CA VAL A 100 0.96 3.68 9.89
C VAL A 100 1.82 4.22 11.03
N ASP A 101 2.55 3.33 11.69
CA ASP A 101 3.49 3.68 12.75
C ASP A 101 4.90 3.76 12.16
N LEU A 102 5.53 4.94 12.23
CA LEU A 102 6.87 5.27 11.68
C LEU A 102 7.89 5.51 12.80
N GLY A 103 7.69 4.90 13.97
CA GLY A 103 8.47 5.17 15.18
C GLY A 103 7.91 6.37 15.95
N GLU A 104 8.42 7.57 15.70
CA GLU A 104 8.00 8.80 16.41
C GLU A 104 6.74 9.44 15.81
N GLU A 105 6.44 9.15 14.55
CA GLU A 105 5.24 9.61 13.85
C GLU A 105 4.23 8.47 13.71
N ARG A 106 2.95 8.81 13.85
CA ARG A 106 1.83 7.90 13.57
C ARG A 106 0.80 8.59 12.71
N ARG A 107 0.47 7.99 11.56
CA ARG A 107 -0.57 8.46 10.64
C ARG A 107 -1.80 7.59 10.80
N ILE A 108 -2.98 8.21 10.90
CA ILE A 108 -4.25 7.50 11.09
C ILE A 108 -5.32 8.12 10.20
N MET A 109 -6.08 7.27 9.49
CA MET A 109 -7.15 7.72 8.61
C MET A 109 -8.32 6.73 8.61
N ALA A 110 -9.55 7.27 8.63
CA ALA A 110 -10.76 6.48 8.40
C ALA A 110 -11.10 6.45 6.90
N ILE A 111 -11.29 5.24 6.36
CA ILE A 111 -11.42 4.98 4.94
C ILE A 111 -12.64 4.10 4.68
N PRO A 112 -13.45 4.37 3.64
CA PRO A 112 -14.48 3.44 3.21
C PRO A 112 -13.85 2.09 2.83
N LYS A 113 -14.31 1.00 3.44
CA LYS A 113 -13.72 -0.33 3.26
C LYS A 113 -13.75 -0.79 1.82
N GLU A 114 -14.89 -0.61 1.15
CA GLU A 114 -15.08 -1.03 -0.25
C GLU A 114 -14.10 -0.28 -1.16
N ALA A 115 -14.00 1.04 -1.03
CA ALA A 115 -13.06 1.84 -1.81
C ALA A 115 -11.59 1.46 -1.57
N LEU A 116 -11.23 1.15 -0.32
CA LEU A 116 -9.88 0.67 0.00
C LEU A 116 -9.58 -0.68 -0.65
N VAL A 117 -10.49 -1.65 -0.51
CA VAL A 117 -10.33 -3.00 -1.08
C VAL A 117 -10.26 -2.94 -2.60
N ASP A 118 -11.13 -2.15 -3.23
CA ASP A 118 -11.13 -1.99 -4.69
C ASP A 118 -9.84 -1.34 -5.20
N ALA A 119 -9.36 -0.29 -4.53
CA ALA A 119 -8.11 0.38 -4.91
C ALA A 119 -6.88 -0.53 -4.71
N LEU A 120 -6.79 -1.25 -3.60
CA LEU A 120 -5.70 -2.20 -3.35
C LEU A 120 -5.69 -3.36 -4.36
N ARG A 121 -6.87 -3.89 -4.70
CA ARG A 121 -7.00 -4.94 -5.72
C ARG A 121 -6.60 -4.46 -7.10
N ALA A 122 -7.06 -3.27 -7.50
CA ALA A 122 -6.73 -2.70 -8.79
C ALA A 122 -5.21 -2.51 -8.92
N ALA A 123 -4.59 -1.80 -7.97
CA ALA A 123 -3.16 -1.54 -7.99
C ALA A 123 -2.30 -2.81 -7.84
N GLY A 124 -2.74 -3.78 -7.03
CA GLY A 124 -2.05 -5.06 -6.89
C GLY A 124 -2.12 -5.91 -8.15
N ASN A 125 -3.26 -5.93 -8.85
CA ASN A 125 -3.37 -6.60 -10.15
C ASN A 125 -2.47 -5.94 -11.19
N ASP A 126 -2.48 -4.60 -11.28
CA ASP A 126 -1.61 -3.86 -12.20
C ASP A 126 -0.13 -4.19 -11.95
N PHE A 127 0.26 -4.33 -10.68
CA PHE A 127 1.61 -4.71 -10.28
C PHE A 127 1.98 -6.16 -10.61
N LEU A 128 1.09 -7.12 -10.32
CA LEU A 128 1.37 -8.56 -10.46
C LEU A 128 1.23 -9.07 -11.91
N THR A 129 0.55 -8.32 -12.77
CA THR A 129 0.30 -8.69 -14.17
C THR A 129 1.01 -7.79 -15.18
N GLY A 130 1.57 -6.67 -14.72
CA GLY A 130 2.37 -5.73 -15.51
C GLY A 130 3.78 -6.21 -15.82
#